data_AF-A0A6J1AG87-F1
#
_entry.id   AF-A0A6J1AG87-F1
#
_cell.length_a   1.000
_cell.length_b   1.000
_cell.length_c   1.000
_cell.angle_alpha   90.00
_cell.angle_beta   90.00
_cell.angle_gamma   90.00
#
_symmetry.space_group_name_H-M   'P 1'
#
loop_
_entity.id
_entity.type
_entity.pdbx_description
1 polymer ?
#
loop_
_entity_poly.entity_id
_entity_poly.type
_entity_poly.pdbx_seq_one_letter_code
_entity_poly.pdbx_strand_id
1 'polypeptide(L)'
;MATYIYDDNLLIHYFQDNLTGSAIRLYNKLDRSHVYSWKNLACAFIAQYKHVANMALYNSTLQSMEKNDIEGFKDLARRWRDITSQVHPPLTKKEIIVMFVNSLKAPYYERLIENATKTFADMVLSGEIIATMVLSREIIEATIKSGKIEEGNTINSRKELVSRKKEAKS
;
A
#
# COMPACT_ATOMS: atom_id res chain seq x y z
N MET A 1 22.19 44.31 36.85
CA MET A 1 21.77 42.95 36.43
C MET A 1 21.07 43.11 35.10
N ALA A 2 21.74 42.78 33.99
CA ALA A 2 21.19 42.96 32.65
C ALA A 2 20.24 41.80 32.34
N THR A 3 18.95 42.10 32.19
CA THR A 3 17.96 41.17 31.66
C THR A 3 18.30 40.93 30.19
N TYR A 4 18.86 39.76 29.87
CA TYR A 4 19.03 39.30 28.50
C TYR A 4 17.63 39.22 27.87
N ILE A 5 17.26 40.22 27.08
CA ILE A 5 16.04 40.19 26.28
C ILE A 5 16.32 39.18 25.17
N TYR A 6 15.77 37.98 25.32
CA TYR A 6 15.78 36.94 24.31
C TYR A 6 14.89 37.43 23.16
N ASP A 7 15.48 38.10 22.17
CA ASP A 7 14.72 38.61 21.02
C ASP A 7 14.37 37.43 20.10
N ASP A 8 13.14 36.94 20.24
CA ASP A 8 12.58 35.87 19.42
C ASP A 8 12.76 36.15 17.92
N ASN A 9 12.68 37.42 17.49
CA ASN A 9 12.85 37.77 16.07
C ASN A 9 14.28 37.53 15.59
N LEU A 10 15.27 37.87 16.41
CA LEU A 10 16.68 37.66 16.07
C LEU A 10 17.00 36.16 15.95
N LEU A 11 16.46 35.35 16.85
CA LEU A 11 16.66 33.89 16.84
C LEU A 11 15.97 33.23 15.65
N ILE A 12 14.77 33.68 15.30
CA ILE A 12 14.05 33.22 14.11
C ILE A 12 14.86 33.56 12.85
N HIS A 13 15.33 34.80 12.73
CA HIS A 13 16.13 35.23 11.57
C HIS A 13 17.43 34.44 11.47
N TYR A 14 18.16 34.31 12.58
CA TYR A 14 19.39 33.54 12.61
C TYR A 14 19.14 32.07 12.22
N PHE A 15 18.09 31.45 12.74
CA PHE A 15 17.74 30.09 12.37
C PHE A 15 17.44 29.97 10.88
N GLN A 16 16.69 30.90 10.29
CA GLN A 16 16.38 30.92 8.86
C GLN A 16 17.64 30.98 7.99
N ASP A 17 18.58 31.87 8.31
CA ASP A 17 19.82 32.06 7.54
C ASP A 17 20.73 30.83 7.57
N ASN A 18 20.65 30.04 8.65
CA ASN A 18 21.46 28.82 8.81
C ASN A 18 20.84 27.57 8.16
N LEU A 19 19.61 27.65 7.62
CA LEU A 19 18.97 26.50 6.98
C LEU A 19 19.51 26.27 5.58
N THR A 20 19.96 25.04 5.30
CA THR A 20 20.42 24.62 3.98
C THR A 20 19.72 23.34 3.51
N GLY A 21 19.69 23.12 2.20
CA GLY A 21 19.22 21.87 1.59
C GLY A 21 17.78 21.49 1.94
N SER A 22 17.56 20.32 2.54
CA SER A 22 16.22 19.83 2.89
C SER A 22 15.61 20.52 4.11
N ALA A 23 16.43 21.16 4.95
CA ALA A 23 15.97 21.86 6.14
C ALA A 23 15.18 23.14 5.79
N ILE A 24 15.59 23.88 4.75
CA ILE A 24 14.84 25.07 4.27
C ILE A 24 13.49 24.67 3.65
N ARG A 25 13.44 23.51 2.96
CA ARG A 25 12.19 22.97 2.42
C ARG A 25 11.22 22.57 3.51
N LEU A 26 11.71 22.03 4.62
CA LEU A 26 10.91 21.72 5.80
C LEU A 26 10.37 23.01 6.42
N TYR A 27 11.25 23.99 6.66
CA TYR A 27 10.87 25.30 7.19
C TYR A 27 9.77 26.00 6.38
N ASN A 28 9.87 25.98 5.05
CA ASN A 28 8.87 26.59 4.17
C ASN A 28 7.50 25.90 4.19
N LYS A 29 7.42 24.65 4.68
CA LYS A 29 6.17 23.91 4.85
C LYS A 29 5.54 24.13 6.23
N LEU A 30 6.18 24.86 7.13
CA LEU A 30 5.59 25.18 8.42
C LEU A 30 4.42 26.15 8.22
N ASP A 31 3.36 25.93 8.98
CA ASP A 31 2.26 26.87 9.06
C ASP A 31 2.70 28.12 9.85
N ARG A 32 2.96 29.20 9.12
CA ARG A 32 3.44 30.47 9.69
C ARG A 32 2.39 31.16 10.57
N SER A 33 1.12 30.77 10.48
CA SER A 33 0.04 31.37 11.29
C SER A 33 0.10 31.00 12.77
N HIS A 34 0.97 30.08 13.17
CA HIS A 34 1.13 29.64 14.57
C HIS A 34 2.54 29.96 15.16
N VAL A 35 3.40 30.63 14.38
CA VAL A 35 4.80 30.87 14.74
C VAL A 35 5.00 32.33 15.17
N TYR A 36 4.68 32.61 16.43
CA TYR A 36 4.79 33.94 17.03
C TYR A 36 5.99 34.10 17.99
N SER A 37 6.74 33.02 18.24
CA SER A 37 7.90 33.00 19.13
C SER A 37 8.93 31.98 18.64
N TRP A 38 10.19 32.14 19.05
CA TRP A 38 11.25 31.17 18.77
C TRP A 38 10.85 29.78 19.27
N LYS A 39 10.25 29.71 20.46
CA LYS A 39 9.79 28.46 21.06
C LYS A 39 8.75 27.76 20.18
N ASN A 40 7.75 28.49 19.67
CA ASN A 40 6.72 27.90 18.80
C ASN A 40 7.32 27.43 17.48
N LEU A 41 8.25 28.21 16.91
CA LEU A 41 8.99 27.84 15.70
C LEU A 41 9.76 26.54 15.89
N ALA A 42 10.58 26.48 16.93
CA ALA A 42 11.41 25.32 17.23
C ALA A 42 10.56 24.08 17.48
N CYS A 43 9.47 24.20 18.26
CA CYS A 43 8.54 23.11 18.49
C CYS A 43 7.89 22.61 17.19
N ALA A 44 7.42 23.50 16.32
CA ALA A 44 6.80 23.13 15.06
C ALA A 44 7.80 22.48 14.09
N PHE A 45 9.01 23.03 13.99
CA PHE A 45 10.07 22.49 13.15
C PHE A 45 10.49 21.09 13.61
N ILE A 46 10.71 20.88 14.91
CA ILE A 46 11.05 19.58 15.49
C ILE A 46 9.92 18.57 15.25
N ALA A 47 8.66 18.97 15.44
CA ALA A 47 7.52 18.10 15.21
C ALA A 47 7.44 17.65 13.73
N GLN A 48 7.64 18.58 12.80
CA GLN A 48 7.64 18.28 11.37
C GLN A 48 8.83 17.42 10.95
N TYR A 49 10.02 17.70 11.49
CA TYR A 49 11.21 16.89 11.24
C TYR A 49 11.00 15.45 11.71
N LYS A 50 10.51 15.26 12.95
CA LYS A 50 10.17 13.94 13.49
C LYS A 50 9.16 13.22 12.64
N HIS A 51 8.11 13.91 12.18
CA HIS A 51 7.14 13.31 11.27
C HIS A 51 7.80 12.82 9.98
N VAL A 52 8.57 13.66 9.28
CA VAL A 52 9.25 13.28 8.03
C VAL A 52 10.28 12.16 8.24
N ALA A 53 11.05 12.20 9.33
CA ALA A 53 12.02 11.16 9.66
C ALA A 53 11.34 9.81 9.95
N ASN A 54 10.27 9.84 10.75
CA ASN A 54 9.44 8.66 11.02
C ASN A 54 8.85 8.13 9.70
N MET A 55 8.29 9.00 8.85
CA MET A 55 7.74 8.60 7.55
C MET A 55 8.75 7.82 6.70
N ALA A 56 9.99 8.29 6.61
CA ALA A 56 11.04 7.64 5.83
C ALA A 56 11.37 6.24 6.39
N LEU A 57 11.48 6.13 7.72
CA LEU A 57 11.75 4.86 8.39
C LEU A 57 10.61 3.86 8.17
N TYR A 58 9.36 4.27 8.41
CA TYR A 58 8.21 3.38 8.21
C TYR A 58 8.02 2.99 6.75
N ASN A 59 8.26 3.89 5.79
CA ASN A 59 8.18 3.54 4.37
C ASN A 59 9.15 2.40 4.02
N SER A 60 10.38 2.42 4.55
CA SER A 60 11.34 1.33 4.33
C SER A 60 10.88 -0.01 4.92
N THR A 61 10.31 0.00 6.13
CA THR A 61 9.76 -1.19 6.78
C THR A 61 8.53 -1.72 6.04
N LEU A 62 7.63 -0.84 5.60
CA LEU A 62 6.40 -1.21 4.90
C LEU A 62 6.69 -1.71 3.48
N GLN A 63 7.68 -1.15 2.77
CA GLN A 63 8.11 -1.69 1.47
C GLN A 63 8.76 -3.08 1.57
N SER A 64 9.32 -3.41 2.74
CA SER A 64 9.81 -4.77 3.00
C SER A 64 8.70 -5.77 3.34
N MET A 65 7.46 -5.30 3.57
CA MET A 65 6.30 -6.17 3.76
C MET A 65 5.81 -6.69 2.41
N GLU A 66 6.45 -7.75 1.93
CA GLU A 66 5.94 -8.51 0.80
C GLU A 66 4.75 -9.39 1.23
N LYS A 67 3.77 -9.53 0.32
CA LYS A 67 2.72 -10.52 0.47
C LYS A 67 3.36 -11.89 0.28
N ASN A 68 3.29 -12.76 1.29
CA ASN A 68 3.70 -14.15 1.09
C ASN A 68 2.67 -14.89 0.22
N ASP A 69 3.08 -15.94 -0.49
CA ASP A 69 2.19 -16.69 -1.39
C ASP A 69 0.99 -17.29 -0.67
N ILE A 70 1.20 -17.75 0.57
CA ILE A 70 0.20 -18.39 1.43
C ILE A 70 -0.72 -17.38 2.12
N GLU A 71 -0.27 -16.13 2.25
CA GLU A 71 -0.96 -15.11 3.04
C GLU A 71 -2.08 -14.42 2.23
N GLY A 72 -3.26 -14.23 2.81
CA GLY A 72 -4.34 -13.47 2.19
C GLY A 72 -4.02 -11.96 2.08
N PHE A 73 -4.66 -11.25 1.16
CA PHE A 73 -4.44 -9.80 1.04
C PHE A 73 -4.92 -9.05 2.30
N LYS A 74 -5.98 -9.54 2.94
CA LYS A 74 -6.46 -9.05 4.25
C LYS A 74 -5.42 -9.17 5.36
N ASP A 75 -4.62 -10.24 5.36
CA ASP A 75 -3.60 -10.46 6.39
C ASP A 75 -2.43 -9.48 6.21
N LEU A 76 -2.01 -9.26 4.95
CA LEU A 76 -1.05 -8.22 4.60
C LEU A 76 -1.54 -6.85 5.07
N ALA A 77 -2.80 -6.50 4.73
CA ALA A 77 -3.38 -5.22 5.10
C ALA A 77 -3.48 -5.02 6.63
N ARG A 78 -3.71 -6.12 7.37
CA ARG A 78 -3.72 -6.11 8.83
C ARG A 78 -2.33 -5.87 9.39
N ARG A 79 -1.31 -6.63 8.96
CA ARG A 79 0.09 -6.41 9.39
C ARG A 79 0.55 -4.99 9.08
N TRP A 80 0.21 -4.48 7.89
CA TRP A 80 0.50 -3.12 7.49
C TRP A 80 -0.14 -2.09 8.43
N ARG A 81 -1.40 -2.31 8.81
CA ARG A 81 -2.12 -1.46 9.77
C ARG A 81 -1.49 -1.50 11.16
N ASP A 82 -1.07 -2.67 11.62
CA ASP A 82 -0.45 -2.84 12.94
C ASP A 82 0.87 -2.06 13.05
N ILE A 83 1.70 -2.07 12.00
CA ILE A 83 2.90 -1.22 11.94
C ILE A 83 2.53 0.26 11.88
N THR A 84 1.56 0.61 11.03
CA THR A 84 1.16 2.00 10.82
C THR A 84 0.50 2.62 12.05
N SER A 85 -0.11 1.80 12.92
CA SER A 85 -0.71 2.25 14.17
C SER A 85 0.32 2.80 15.18
N GLN A 86 1.59 2.41 15.04
CA GLN A 86 2.68 2.84 15.91
C GLN A 86 3.31 4.18 15.50
N VAL A 87 2.89 4.73 14.35
CA VAL A 87 3.42 5.97 13.80
C VAL A 87 2.92 7.17 14.61
N HIS A 88 3.85 8.01 15.07
CA HIS A 88 3.53 9.30 15.67
C HIS A 88 4.16 10.47 14.91
N PRO A 89 3.38 11.54 14.66
CA PRO A 89 1.92 11.66 14.84
C PRO A 89 1.13 10.70 13.90
N PRO A 90 -0.17 10.42 14.20
CA PRO A 90 -0.98 9.54 13.36
C PRO A 90 -1.09 10.06 11.92
N LEU A 91 -1.06 9.13 10.96
CA LEU A 91 -1.20 9.45 9.54
C LEU A 91 -2.58 9.99 9.21
N THR A 92 -2.62 10.94 8.27
CA THR A 92 -3.87 11.35 7.65
C THR A 92 -4.44 10.25 6.75
N LYS A 93 -5.75 10.30 6.46
CA LYS A 93 -6.40 9.35 5.53
C LYS A 93 -5.67 9.28 4.18
N LYS A 94 -5.24 10.43 3.65
CA LYS A 94 -4.53 10.51 2.37
C LYS A 94 -3.16 9.83 2.43
N GLU A 95 -2.40 10.07 3.50
CA GLU A 95 -1.08 9.44 3.68
C GLU A 95 -1.20 7.93 3.82
N ILE A 96 -2.19 7.43 4.58
CA ILE A 96 -2.47 5.99 4.71
C ILE A 96 -2.66 5.35 3.34
N ILE A 97 -3.52 5.95 2.51
CA ILE A 97 -3.84 5.40 1.19
C ILE A 97 -2.59 5.36 0.29
N VAL A 98 -1.87 6.47 0.19
CA VAL A 98 -0.69 6.59 -0.67
C VAL A 98 0.42 5.64 -0.20
N MET A 99 0.69 5.57 1.10
CA MET A 99 1.74 4.68 1.63
C MET A 99 1.37 3.20 1.49
N PHE A 100 0.09 2.84 1.69
CA PHE A 100 -0.35 1.46 1.49
C PHE A 100 -0.14 1.02 0.04
N VAL A 101 -0.61 1.79 -0.93
CA VAL A 101 -0.44 1.47 -2.35
C VAL A 101 1.03 1.38 -2.72
N ASN A 102 1.87 2.34 -2.30
CA ASN A 102 3.31 2.37 -2.61
C ASN A 102 4.12 1.23 -1.95
N SER A 103 3.56 0.53 -0.96
CA SER A 103 4.19 -0.64 -0.36
C SER A 103 3.93 -1.94 -1.13
N LEU A 104 2.95 -1.95 -2.04
CA LEU A 104 2.59 -3.12 -2.81
C LEU A 104 3.49 -3.29 -4.03
N LYS A 105 3.73 -4.55 -4.43
CA LYS A 105 4.38 -4.90 -5.70
C LYS A 105 3.35 -5.16 -6.79
N ALA A 106 3.80 -5.22 -8.05
CA ALA A 106 2.99 -5.75 -9.14
C ALA A 106 2.55 -7.20 -8.82
N PRO A 107 1.32 -7.60 -9.19
CA PRO A 107 0.32 -6.85 -9.96
C PRO A 107 -0.63 -5.98 -9.11
N TYR A 108 -0.47 -5.98 -7.79
CA TYR A 108 -1.39 -5.27 -6.88
C TYR A 108 -1.27 -3.75 -7.00
N TYR A 109 -0.03 -3.23 -7.05
CA TYR A 109 0.23 -1.79 -7.23
C TYR A 109 -0.48 -1.22 -8.46
N GLU A 110 -0.29 -1.85 -9.62
CA GLU A 110 -0.82 -1.41 -10.92
C GLU A 110 -2.34 -1.34 -10.93
N ARG A 111 -3.01 -2.27 -10.25
CA ARG A 111 -4.48 -2.35 -10.22
C ARG A 111 -5.11 -1.52 -9.10
N LEU A 112 -4.38 -1.28 -8.02
CA LEU A 112 -4.87 -0.52 -6.87
C LEU A 112 -4.58 0.97 -6.97
N ILE A 113 -3.57 1.41 -7.74
CA ILE A 113 -3.28 2.84 -7.91
C ILE A 113 -4.46 3.59 -8.53
N GLU A 114 -5.21 2.96 -9.44
CA GLU A 114 -6.44 3.50 -10.02
C GLU A 114 -7.58 3.63 -8.99
N ASN A 115 -7.54 2.82 -7.93
CA ASN A 115 -8.52 2.82 -6.83
C ASN A 115 -8.04 3.62 -5.60
N ALA A 116 -6.86 4.24 -5.65
CA ALA A 116 -6.20 4.93 -4.53
C ALA A 116 -6.90 6.24 -4.07
N THR A 117 -8.10 6.53 -4.57
CA THR A 117 -8.92 7.66 -4.11
C THR A 117 -9.99 7.24 -3.10
N LYS A 118 -10.17 5.94 -2.87
CA LYS A 118 -11.19 5.35 -1.99
C LYS A 118 -10.70 5.15 -0.54
N THR A 119 -11.54 4.56 0.32
CA THR A 119 -11.17 4.26 1.70
C THR A 119 -10.21 3.07 1.80
N PHE A 120 -9.50 2.94 2.93
CA PHE A 120 -8.65 1.78 3.19
C PHE A 120 -9.43 0.45 3.10
N ALA A 121 -10.68 0.41 3.58
CA ALA A 121 -11.50 -0.80 3.51
C ALA A 121 -11.81 -1.21 2.07
N ASP A 122 -12.13 -0.25 1.21
CA ASP A 122 -12.39 -0.51 -0.22
C ASP A 122 -11.16 -1.05 -0.95
N MET A 123 -9.97 -0.58 -0.57
CA MET A 123 -8.71 -1.09 -1.10
C MET A 123 -8.43 -2.52 -0.65
N VAL A 124 -8.72 -2.88 0.61
CA VAL A 124 -8.59 -4.26 1.08
C VAL A 124 -9.51 -5.20 0.29
N LEU A 125 -10.76 -4.80 0.06
CA LEU A 125 -11.70 -5.57 -0.75
C LEU A 125 -11.22 -5.71 -2.20
N SER A 126 -10.73 -4.63 -2.80
CA SER A 126 -10.19 -4.64 -4.15
C SER A 126 -8.97 -5.55 -4.28
N GLY A 127 -8.08 -5.51 -3.29
CA GLY A 127 -6.90 -6.38 -3.25
C GLY A 127 -7.23 -7.87 -3.12
N GLU A 128 -8.30 -8.21 -2.38
CA GLU A 128 -8.82 -9.59 -2.34
C GLU A 128 -9.34 -10.06 -3.70
N ILE A 129 -10.10 -9.21 -4.40
CA ILE A 129 -10.57 -9.52 -5.76
C ILE A 129 -9.39 -9.69 -6.72
N ILE A 130 -8.36 -8.86 -6.60
CA ILE A 130 -7.15 -9.01 -7.41
C ILE A 130 -6.44 -10.33 -7.08
N ALA A 131 -6.33 -10.70 -5.80
CA ALA A 131 -5.71 -11.95 -5.40
C ALA A 131 -6.45 -13.17 -5.97
N THR A 132 -7.79 -13.19 -5.91
CA THR A 132 -8.58 -14.29 -6.50
C THR A 132 -8.46 -14.34 -8.01
N MET A 133 -8.40 -13.20 -8.69
CA MET A 133 -8.15 -13.13 -10.14
C MET A 133 -6.77 -13.66 -10.53
N VAL A 134 -5.72 -13.33 -9.76
CA VAL A 134 -4.34 -13.80 -10.01
C VAL A 134 -4.27 -15.31 -9.84
N LEU A 135 -4.82 -15.84 -8.74
CA LEU A 135 -4.87 -17.28 -8.49
C LEU A 135 -5.65 -18.03 -9.60
N SER A 136 -6.80 -17.50 -10.00
CA SER A 136 -7.61 -18.10 -11.08
C SER A 136 -6.83 -18.16 -12.39
N ARG A 137 -6.11 -17.10 -12.72
CA ARG A 137 -5.27 -17.03 -13.93
C ARG A 137 -4.14 -18.06 -13.88
N GLU A 138 -3.46 -18.18 -12.74
CA GLU A 138 -2.35 -19.12 -12.56
C GLU A 138 -2.80 -20.58 -12.71
N ILE A 139 -3.98 -20.93 -12.18
CA ILE A 139 -4.60 -22.25 -12.38
C ILE A 139 -4.88 -22.49 -13.86
N ILE A 140 -5.48 -21.53 -14.57
CA ILE A 140 -5.76 -21.66 -16.01
C ILE A 140 -4.46 -21.88 -16.79
N GLU A 141 -3.43 -21.08 -16.54
CA GLU A 141 -2.13 -21.22 -17.20
C GLU A 141 -1.47 -22.58 -16.90
N ALA A 142 -1.58 -23.07 -15.65
CA ALA A 142 -1.09 -24.39 -15.28
C ALA A 142 -1.87 -25.52 -15.98
N THR A 143 -3.20 -25.39 -16.14
CA THR A 143 -4.01 -26.37 -16.89
C THR A 143 -3.68 -26.39 -18.38
N ILE A 144 -3.41 -25.23 -18.98
CA ILE A 144 -2.99 -25.14 -20.39
C ILE A 144 -1.59 -25.73 -20.57
N LYS A 145 -0.64 -25.40 -19.69
CA LYS A 145 0.74 -25.91 -19.74
C LYS A 145 0.85 -27.41 -19.47
N SER A 146 -0.01 -27.97 -18.61
CA SER A 146 -0.02 -29.40 -18.28
C SER A 146 -0.64 -30.28 -19.37
N GLY A 147 -1.09 -29.71 -20.50
CA GLY A 147 -1.35 -30.49 -21.72
C GLY A 147 -2.39 -31.60 -21.54
N LYS A 148 -3.41 -31.42 -20.70
CA LYS A 148 -4.62 -32.26 -20.76
C LYS A 148 -5.57 -31.74 -21.84
N ILE A 149 -5.10 -31.79 -23.08
CA ILE A 149 -5.96 -31.94 -24.23
C ILE A 149 -5.79 -33.40 -24.67
N GLU A 150 -6.51 -34.31 -24.01
CA GLU A 150 -6.89 -35.57 -24.65
C GLU A 150 -7.94 -35.24 -25.70
N GLU A 151 -7.50 -34.67 -26.83
CA GLU A 151 -8.32 -34.58 -28.03
C GLU A 151 -7.89 -35.73 -28.94
N GLY A 152 -8.63 -36.84 -28.83
CA GLY A 152 -8.30 -38.06 -29.56
C GLY A 152 -9.17 -39.28 -29.29
N ASN A 153 -10.51 -39.16 -29.24
CA ASN A 153 -11.35 -40.00 -30.09
C ASN A 153 -12.81 -39.52 -30.13
N THR A 154 -13.13 -38.89 -31.25
CA THR A 154 -14.47 -38.53 -31.69
C THR A 154 -15.26 -39.80 -32.07
N ILE A 155 -16.55 -39.85 -31.71
CA ILE A 155 -17.65 -40.48 -32.47
C ILE A 155 -17.99 -41.99 -32.31
N ASN A 156 -17.21 -42.88 -31.67
CA ASN A 156 -17.60 -44.31 -31.68
C ASN A 156 -18.54 -44.84 -30.57
N SER A 157 -18.91 -44.05 -29.55
CA SER A 157 -19.77 -44.56 -28.47
C SER A 157 -21.29 -44.41 -28.69
N ARG A 158 -21.75 -43.83 -29.81
CA ARG A 158 -23.20 -43.67 -30.07
C ARG A 158 -23.80 -44.73 -31.00
N LYS A 159 -23.01 -45.60 -31.64
CA LYS A 159 -23.53 -46.73 -32.45
C LYS A 159 -23.68 -48.06 -31.70
N GLU A 160 -23.04 -48.25 -30.54
CA GLU A 160 -23.14 -49.49 -29.73
C GLU A 160 -24.37 -49.56 -28.79
N LEU A 161 -25.12 -48.46 -28.63
CA LEU A 161 -26.31 -48.44 -27.76
C LEU A 161 -27.64 -48.58 -28.50
N VAL A 162 -27.63 -48.57 -29.84
CA VAL A 162 -28.84 -48.76 -30.67
C VAL A 162 -28.95 -50.17 -31.25
N SER A 163 -27.84 -50.92 -31.35
CA SER A 163 -27.88 -52.33 -31.79
C SER A 163 -28.36 -53.28 -30.68
N ARG A 164 -28.08 -53.01 -29.40
CA ARG A 164 -28.51 -53.90 -28.29
C ARG A 164 -29.99 -53.80 -27.90
N LYS A 165 -30.77 -52.90 -28.50
CA LYS A 165 -32.21 -52.75 -28.19
C LYS A 165 -33.15 -53.50 -29.13
N LYS A 166 -32.63 -54.22 -30.15
CA LYS A 166 -33.45 -55.04 -31.07
C LYS A 166 -33.41 -56.55 -30.82
N GLU A 167 -32.60 -57.07 -29.91
CA GLU A 167 -32.54 -58.51 -29.61
C GLU A 167 -33.23 -58.94 -28.31
N ALA A 168 -33.86 -58.02 -27.56
CA ALA A 168 -34.63 -58.37 -26.36
C ALA A 168 -36.16 -58.36 -26.55
N LYS A 169 -36.65 -58.37 -27.80
CA LYS A 169 -38.08 -58.43 -28.15
C LYS A 169 -38.35 -59.25 -29.43
N SER A 170 -37.77 -60.44 -29.54
CA SER A 170 -38.31 -61.50 -30.37
C SER A 170 -38.28 -62.83 -29.64
#